data_AF-A0A2M7WX99-F1
#
_entry.id   AF-A0A2M7WX99-F1
#
_cell.length_a   1.000
_cell.length_b   1.000
_cell.length_c   1.000
_cell.angle_alpha   90.00
_cell.angle_beta   90.00
_cell.angle_gamma   90.00
#
_symmetry.space_group_name_H-M   'P 1'
#
loop_
_entity.id
_entity.type
_entity.pdbx_description
1 polymer ?
#
loop_
_entity_poly.entity_id
_entity_poly.type
_entity_poly.pdbx_seq_one_letter_code
_entity_poly.pdbx_strand_id
1 'polypeptide(L)' 'AGLPPAPIALPSREALLAVVHPAAGDALYFVAKGDGSTEFSARLEDHNRAVQRYQLP' A
#
# COMPACT_ATOMS: atom_id res chain seq x y z
N ALA A 1 2.97 -16.05 -6.52
CA ALA A 1 4.09 -15.52 -5.74
C ALA A 1 3.59 -15.13 -4.34
N GLY A 2 4.44 -15.16 -3.31
CA GLY A 2 4.08 -14.98 -1.89
C GLY A 2 5.19 -14.31 -1.08
N LEU A 3 5.19 -14.50 0.25
CA LEU A 3 6.14 -13.85 1.17
C LEU A 3 7.58 -14.39 1.03
N PRO A 4 8.61 -13.57 1.31
CA PRO A 4 9.99 -14.06 1.46
C PRO A 4 10.10 -15.06 2.63
N PRO A 5 11.16 -15.90 2.69
CA PRO A 5 11.29 -16.95 3.71
C PRO A 5 11.50 -16.43 5.13
N ALA A 6 11.86 -15.15 5.30
CA ALA A 6 12.05 -14.48 6.59
C ALA A 6 11.71 -12.99 6.49
N PRO A 7 11.45 -12.29 7.62
CA PRO A 7 11.25 -10.85 7.64
C PRO A 7 12.48 -10.09 7.12
N ILE A 8 12.25 -8.97 6.42
CA ILE A 8 13.31 -8.10 5.89
C ILE A 8 13.75 -7.01 6.89
N ALA A 9 12.99 -6.84 7.98
CA ALA A 9 13.23 -5.83 9.02
C ALA A 9 12.57 -6.26 10.34
N LEU A 10 12.86 -5.52 11.42
CA LEU A 10 12.15 -5.65 12.69
C LEU A 10 10.82 -4.86 12.62
N PRO A 11 9.66 -5.52 12.65
CA PRO A 11 8.37 -4.82 12.59
C PRO A 11 8.07 -4.10 13.91
N SER A 12 7.43 -2.94 13.82
CA SER A 12 6.87 -2.28 14.99
C SER A 12 5.62 -3.02 15.49
N ARG A 13 5.14 -2.66 16.69
CA ARG A 13 3.90 -3.20 17.24
C ARG A 13 2.69 -2.91 16.35
N GLU A 14 2.64 -1.71 15.78
CA GLU A 14 1.58 -1.24 14.89
C GLU A 14 1.57 -2.03 13.59
N ALA A 15 2.76 -2.32 13.03
CA ALA A 15 2.90 -3.16 11.85
C ALA A 15 2.37 -4.59 12.10
N LEU A 16 2.69 -5.18 13.27
CA LEU A 16 2.17 -6.49 13.65
C LEU A 16 0.64 -6.48 13.77
N LEU A 17 0.07 -5.45 14.41
CA LEU A 17 -1.38 -5.30 14.54
C LEU A 17 -2.07 -5.16 13.18
N ALA A 18 -1.50 -4.40 12.25
CA ALA A 18 -2.05 -4.24 10.90
C ALA A 18 -2.08 -5.57 10.11
N VAL A 19 -1.10 -6.46 10.34
CA VAL A 19 -1.05 -7.78 9.71
C VAL A 19 -2.13 -8.71 10.27
N VAL A 20 -2.32 -8.74 11.59
CA VAL A 20 -3.34 -9.62 12.21
C VAL A 20 -4.76 -9.06 12.17
N HIS A 21 -4.90 -7.74 11.98
CA HIS A 21 -6.17 -7.03 11.85
C HIS A 21 -6.15 -6.10 10.63
N PRO A 22 -6.17 -6.65 9.41
CA PRO A 22 -6.14 -5.83 8.20
C PRO A 22 -7.42 -5.01 8.07
N ALA A 23 -7.30 -3.83 7.45
CA ALA A 23 -8.47 -3.05 7.06
C ALA A 23 -9.30 -3.82 6.03
N ALA A 24 -10.63 -3.75 6.14
CA ALA A 24 -11.52 -4.31 5.13
C ALA A 24 -11.42 -3.50 3.83
N GLY A 25 -11.49 -4.17 2.69
CA GLY A 25 -11.48 -3.54 1.37
C GLY A 25 -11.01 -4.49 0.27
N ASP A 26 -10.98 -3.96 -0.96
CA ASP A 26 -10.59 -4.65 -2.19
C ASP A 26 -9.40 -3.97 -2.89
N ALA A 27 -8.72 -3.05 -2.21
CA ALA A 27 -7.57 -2.35 -2.76
C ALA A 27 -6.42 -3.32 -3.05
N LEU A 28 -5.95 -3.30 -4.29
CA LEU A 28 -4.82 -4.11 -4.76
C LEU A 28 -3.58 -3.25 -5.07
N TYR A 29 -3.78 -1.95 -5.21
CA TYR A 29 -2.75 -0.99 -5.60
C TYR A 29 -2.77 0.22 -4.67
N PHE A 30 -1.61 0.84 -4.48
CA PHE A 30 -1.49 2.08 -3.72
C PHE A 30 -0.38 2.98 -4.28
N VAL A 31 -0.52 4.29 -4.13
CA VAL A 31 0.51 5.27 -4.48
C VAL A 31 0.60 6.36 -3.41
N ALA A 32 1.81 6.71 -3.00
CA ALA A 32 2.04 7.82 -2.07
C ALA A 32 1.64 9.15 -2.72
N LYS A 33 0.96 10.04 -1.98
CA LYS A 33 0.53 11.35 -2.49
C LYS A 33 1.59 12.45 -2.37
N GLY A 34 2.68 12.18 -1.64
CA GLY A 34 3.75 13.15 -1.36
C GLY A 34 3.53 14.02 -0.10
N ASP A 35 2.32 14.03 0.45
CA ASP A 35 1.95 14.76 1.68
C ASP A 35 1.98 13.88 2.94
N GLY A 36 2.52 12.66 2.83
CA GLY A 36 2.51 11.65 3.88
C GLY A 36 1.28 10.74 3.87
N SER A 37 0.28 11.00 3.02
CA SER A 37 -0.86 10.12 2.80
C SER A 37 -0.71 9.24 1.56
N THR A 38 -1.63 8.29 1.39
CA THR A 38 -1.60 7.28 0.31
C THR A 38 -2.97 7.21 -0.38
N GLU A 39 -2.99 7.10 -1.70
CA GLU A 39 -4.18 6.74 -2.48
C GLU A 39 -4.23 5.23 -2.69
N PHE A 40 -5.37 4.60 -2.40
CA PHE A 40 -5.60 3.16 -2.60
C PHE A 40 -6.55 2.94 -3.78
N SER A 41 -6.37 1.86 -4.54
CA SER A 41 -7.18 1.55 -5.72
C SER A 41 -7.39 0.03 -5.88
N ALA A 42 -8.60 -0.37 -6.27
CA ALA A 42 -8.93 -1.76 -6.57
C ALA A 42 -8.54 -2.19 -7.99
N ARG A 43 -8.51 -1.24 -8.94
CA ARG A 43 -8.19 -1.48 -10.35
C ARG A 43 -6.91 -0.78 -10.80
N LEU A 44 -6.23 -1.38 -11.78
CA LEU A 44 -4.97 -0.88 -12.32
C LEU A 44 -5.16 0.47 -13.03
N GLU A 45 -6.27 0.67 -13.74
CA GLU A 45 -6.55 1.93 -14.44
C GLU A 45 -6.69 3.09 -13.45
N ASP A 46 -7.30 2.83 -12.29
CA ASP A 46 -7.49 3.83 -11.23
C ASP A 46 -6.14 4.18 -10.59
N HIS A 47 -5.33 3.16 -10.30
CA HIS A 47 -3.96 3.34 -9.81
C HIS A 47 -3.11 4.17 -10.77
N ASN A 48 -3.15 3.89 -12.08
CA ASN A 48 -2.35 4.61 -13.06
C ASN A 48 -2.74 6.09 -13.15
N ARG A 49 -4.04 6.43 -13.01
CA ARG A 49 -4.47 7.83 -12.92
C ARG A 49 -3.98 8.49 -11.64
N ALA A 50 -3.98 7.78 -10.51
CA ALA A 50 -3.43 8.29 -9.26
C ALA A 50 -1.91 8.52 -9.36
N VAL A 51 -1.17 7.61 -9.98
CA VAL A 51 0.27 7.77 -10.25
C VAL A 51 0.53 9.03 -11.07
N GLN A 52 -0.22 9.22 -12.17
CA GLN A 52 -0.10 10.42 -12.99
C GLN A 52 -0.39 11.71 -12.21
N ARG A 53 -1.32 11.65 -11.25
CA ARG A 53 -1.67 12.80 -10.41
C ARG A 53 -0.61 13.14 -9.37
N TYR A 54 0.02 12.15 -8.75
CA TYR A 54 0.84 12.35 -7.54
C TYR A 54 2.35 12.18 -7.73
N GLN A 55 2.80 11.47 -8.77
CA GLN A 55 4.21 11.08 -8.92
C GLN A 55 4.87 11.68 -10.16
N LEU A 56 4.09 12.17 -11.13
CA LEU A 56 4.62 12.78 -12.34
C LEU A 56 4.64 14.32 -12.21
N PRO A 57 5.68 14.98 -12.77
CA PRO A 57 5.81 16.44 -12.76
C PRO A 57 4.77 17.14 -13.64
#